data_AF-A0A168RGC7-F1
#
_entry.id   AF-A0A168RGC7-F1
#
_cell.length_a   1.000
_cell.length_b   1.000
_cell.length_c   1.000
_cell.angle_alpha   90.00
_cell.angle_beta   90.00
_cell.angle_gamma   90.00
#
_symmetry.space_group_name_H-M   'P 1'
#
loop_
_entity.id
_entity.type
_entity.pdbx_description
1 polymer ?
#
loop_
_entity_poly.entity_id
_entity_poly.type
_entity_poly.pdbx_seq_one_letter_code
_entity_poly.pdbx_strand_id
1 'polypeptide(L)'
;MMQLRSLSTTSAAANYYKVTLKRSTIGLSKDYRAAAHTLGLYRLHQTTYQPVNASTAGSILKLKELLRVENVDAIPTKEDLLAAKPARGYQVIGSKF
;
A
#
# COMPACT_ATOMS: atom_id res chain seq x y z
N MET A 1 22.39 -27.90 -34.57
CA MET A 1 21.61 -26.67 -34.83
C MET A 1 20.78 -26.39 -33.58
N MET A 2 20.80 -25.12 -33.15
CA MET A 2 20.30 -24.53 -31.90
C MET A 2 18.92 -25.01 -31.43
N GLN A 3 18.67 -24.97 -30.12
CA GLN A 3 17.82 -23.94 -29.50
C GLN A 3 18.20 -23.72 -28.02
N LEU A 4 18.74 -22.54 -27.72
CA LEU A 4 18.86 -22.03 -26.36
C LEU A 4 17.45 -21.71 -25.84
N ARG A 5 17.07 -22.30 -24.71
CA ARG A 5 15.86 -21.90 -23.97
C ARG A 5 16.11 -20.55 -23.30
N SER A 6 15.58 -19.47 -23.87
CA SER A 6 15.44 -18.20 -23.17
C SER A 6 14.20 -18.26 -22.26
N LEU A 7 14.39 -18.50 -20.97
CA LEU A 7 13.35 -18.31 -19.96
C LEU A 7 13.58 -16.96 -19.28
N SER A 8 13.03 -15.91 -19.87
CA SER A 8 12.91 -14.61 -19.21
C SER A 8 11.58 -13.96 -19.59
N THR A 9 10.52 -14.33 -18.87
CA THR A 9 9.33 -13.50 -18.79
C THR A 9 9.61 -12.41 -17.75
N THR A 10 10.06 -11.26 -18.23
CA THR A 10 10.09 -10.01 -17.44
C THR A 10 8.64 -9.64 -17.10
N SER A 11 8.15 -10.17 -15.99
CA SER A 11 6.95 -9.62 -15.33
C SER A 11 7.29 -8.18 -14.97
N ALA A 12 6.48 -7.21 -15.39
CA ALA A 12 6.56 -5.84 -14.89
C ALA A 12 6.67 -5.92 -13.36
N ALA A 13 7.87 -5.61 -12.85
CA ALA A 13 8.16 -5.80 -11.44
C ALA A 13 7.51 -4.64 -10.71
N ALA A 14 6.31 -4.88 -10.18
CA ALA A 14 5.74 -3.96 -9.22
C ALA A 14 6.76 -3.79 -8.10
N ASN A 15 7.20 -2.56 -7.87
CA ASN A 15 8.27 -2.27 -6.92
C ASN A 15 7.77 -2.25 -5.48
N TYR A 16 6.46 -1.99 -5.28
CA TYR A 16 5.86 -1.81 -3.97
C TYR A 16 4.53 -2.55 -3.81
N TYR A 17 4.28 -3.00 -2.58
CA TYR A 17 2.98 -3.35 -2.06
C TYR A 17 2.31 -2.12 -1.46
N LYS A 18 1.17 -1.72 -2.03
CA LYS A 18 0.23 -0.82 -1.37
C LYS A 18 -0.65 -1.64 -0.45
N VAL A 19 -0.39 -1.53 0.85
CA VAL A 19 -1.07 -2.31 1.89
C VAL A 19 -2.02 -1.42 2.65
N THR A 20 -3.31 -1.77 2.68
CA THR A 20 -4.34 -1.06 3.44
C THR A 20 -4.96 -1.98 4.49
N LEU A 21 -5.04 -1.51 5.75
CA LEU A 21 -5.75 -2.24 6.80
C LEU A 21 -7.26 -2.07 6.65
N LYS A 22 -7.99 -3.16 6.35
CA LYS A 22 -9.46 -3.13 6.18
C LYS A 22 -10.20 -3.62 7.42
N ARG A 23 -9.60 -4.51 8.21
CA ARG A 23 -10.19 -5.06 9.44
C ARG A 23 -9.29 -4.80 10.64
N SER A 24 -9.88 -4.64 11.82
CA SER A 24 -9.16 -4.30 13.04
C SER A 24 -8.41 -5.50 13.62
N THR A 25 -7.29 -5.24 14.29
CA THR A 25 -6.53 -6.24 15.05
C THR A 25 -7.03 -6.41 16.49
N ILE A 26 -8.12 -5.74 16.87
CA ILE A 26 -8.76 -5.93 18.18
C ILE A 26 -9.29 -7.36 18.31
N GLY A 27 -9.12 -7.97 19.48
CA GLY A 27 -9.55 -9.35 19.74
C GLY A 27 -8.67 -10.44 19.11
N LEU A 28 -7.63 -10.08 18.35
CA LEU A 28 -6.62 -11.03 17.86
C LEU A 28 -5.45 -11.16 18.84
N SER A 29 -4.62 -12.19 18.64
CA SER A 29 -3.39 -12.36 19.42
C SER A 29 -2.44 -11.18 19.23
N LYS A 30 -1.57 -10.95 20.22
CA LYS A 30 -0.59 -9.85 20.21
C LYS A 30 0.33 -9.89 18.98
N ASP A 31 0.57 -11.07 18.43
CA ASP A 31 1.47 -11.26 17.29
C ASP A 31 0.91 -10.71 15.98
N TYR A 32 -0.41 -10.74 15.80
CA TYR A 32 -1.07 -10.12 14.64
C TYR A 32 -1.00 -8.60 14.74
N ARG A 33 -1.20 -8.05 15.96
CA ARG A 33 -1.04 -6.61 16.20
C ARG A 33 0.41 -6.17 15.97
N ALA A 34 1.38 -6.94 16.47
CA ALA A 34 2.79 -6.67 16.24
C ALA A 34 3.13 -6.69 14.74
N ALA A 35 2.68 -7.70 13.99
CA ALA A 35 2.89 -7.78 12.55
C ALA A 35 2.28 -6.58 11.80
N ALA A 36 1.10 -6.11 12.20
CA ALA A 36 0.48 -4.92 11.60
C ALA A 36 1.31 -3.65 11.89
N HIS A 37 1.81 -3.51 13.12
CA HIS A 37 2.69 -2.40 13.49
C HIS A 37 4.03 -2.44 12.74
N THR A 38 4.60 -3.63 12.49
CA THR A 38 5.81 -3.79 11.67
C THR A 38 5.59 -3.29 10.23
N LEU A 39 4.38 -3.48 9.69
CA LEU A 39 3.98 -2.92 8.39
C LEU A 39 3.64 -1.40 8.46
N GLY A 40 3.73 -0.78 9.63
CA GLY A 40 3.40 0.64 9.84
C GLY A 40 1.91 0.95 9.92
N LEU A 41 1.07 -0.06 10.18
CA LEU A 41 -0.38 0.06 10.24
C LEU A 41 -0.85 0.12 11.70
N TYR A 42 -1.29 1.31 12.11
CA TYR A 42 -1.76 1.57 13.48
C TYR A 42 -3.27 1.81 13.55
N ARG A 43 -3.87 2.29 12.45
CA ARG A 43 -5.29 2.67 12.37
C ARG A 43 -5.99 1.98 11.21
N LEU A 44 -7.30 1.79 11.34
CA LEU A 44 -8.15 1.31 10.25
C LEU A 44 -8.07 2.22 9.03
N HIS A 45 -8.12 1.61 7.84
CA HIS A 45 -8.04 2.26 6.53
C HIS A 45 -6.74 3.02 6.25
N GLN A 46 -5.76 2.94 7.14
CA GLN A 46 -4.42 3.43 6.88
C GLN A 46 -3.80 2.61 5.75
N THR A 47 -3.11 3.31 4.84
CA THR A 47 -2.37 2.71 3.73
C THR A 47 -0.90 3.00 3.90
N THR A 48 -0.08 1.96 3.76
CA THR A 48 1.39 2.05 3.78
C THR A 48 1.93 1.40 2.51
N TYR A 49 3.00 1.96 1.97
CA TYR A 49 3.71 1.42 0.81
C TYR A 49 4.98 0.72 1.30
N GLN A 50 5.11 -0.56 0.97
CA GLN A 50 6.23 -1.39 1.41
C GLN A 50 6.94 -1.96 0.18
N PRO A 51 8.28 -2.04 0.16
CA PRO A 51 9.00 -2.61 -0.97
C PRO A 51 8.66 -4.10 -1.15
N VAL A 52 8.66 -4.57 -2.39
CA VAL A 52 8.45 -5.99 -2.69
C VAL A 52 9.68 -6.79 -2.28
N ASN A 53 9.56 -7.51 -1.16
CA ASN A 53 10.56 -8.45 -0.66
C ASN A 53 9.88 -9.58 0.13
N ALA A 54 10.63 -10.66 0.38
CA ALA A 54 10.11 -11.87 1.03
C ALA A 54 9.62 -11.63 2.48
N SER A 55 10.29 -10.75 3.23
CA SER A 55 9.92 -10.45 4.63
C SER A 55 8.58 -9.72 4.71
N THR A 56 8.40 -8.70 3.86
CA THR A 56 7.13 -7.98 3.72
C THR A 56 6.03 -8.92 3.25
N ALA A 57 6.30 -9.77 2.26
CA ALA A 57 5.34 -10.77 1.78
C ALA A 57 4.91 -11.75 2.88
N GLY A 58 5.85 -12.24 3.71
CA GLY A 58 5.53 -13.11 4.84
C GLY A 58 4.64 -12.43 5.89
N SER A 59 4.91 -11.15 6.19
CA SER A 59 4.09 -10.35 7.10
C SER A 59 2.68 -10.11 6.55
N ILE A 60 2.56 -9.87 5.24
CA ILE A 60 1.28 -9.74 4.54
C ILE A 60 0.51 -11.06 4.60
N LEU A 61 1.15 -12.19 4.30
CA LEU A 61 0.50 -13.51 4.31
C LEU A 61 -0.03 -13.89 5.70
N LYS A 62 0.67 -13.48 6.76
CA LYS A 62 0.20 -13.63 8.13
C LYS A 62 -1.08 -12.83 8.41
N LEU A 63 -1.31 -11.72 7.72
CA LEU A 63 -2.43 -10.79 7.94
C LEU A 63 -3.43 -10.76 6.76
N LYS A 64 -3.42 -11.78 5.90
CA LYS A 64 -4.13 -11.80 4.61
C LYS A 64 -5.65 -11.60 4.72
N GLU A 65 -6.26 -11.92 5.86
CA GLU A 65 -7.68 -11.74 6.12
C GLU A 65 -8.04 -10.28 6.50
N LEU A 66 -7.05 -9.52 6.99
CA LEU A 66 -7.26 -8.15 7.49
C LEU A 66 -6.89 -7.07 6.47
N LEU A 67 -6.01 -7.41 5.52
CA LEU A 67 -5.38 -6.47 4.61
C LEU A 67 -6.03 -6.50 3.22
N ARG A 68 -6.02 -5.34 2.56
CA ARG A 68 -6.14 -5.23 1.11
C ARG A 68 -4.75 -4.89 0.57
N VAL A 69 -4.27 -5.67 -0.39
CA VAL A 69 -2.95 -5.46 -1.01
C VAL A 69 -3.11 -5.26 -2.50
N GLU A 70 -2.45 -4.23 -3.01
CA GLU A 70 -2.36 -3.89 -4.42
C GLU A 70 -0.87 -3.75 -4.79
N ASN A 71 -0.50 -4.30 -5.94
CA ASN A 71 0.84 -4.14 -6.48
C ASN A 71 0.92 -2.80 -7.22
N VAL A 72 1.90 -1.97 -6.90
CA VAL A 72 2.08 -0.65 -7.52
C VAL A 72 3.54 -0.43 -7.92
N ASP A 73 3.76 0.28 -9.02
CA ASP A 73 5.10 0.52 -9.56
C ASP A 73 5.83 1.63 -8.81
N ALA A 74 5.09 2.61 -8.27
CA ALA A 74 5.63 3.78 -7.58
C ALA A 74 4.77 4.19 -6.38
N ILE A 75 5.42 4.88 -5.43
CA ILE A 75 4.76 5.52 -4.29
C ILE A 75 4.21 6.88 -4.76
N PRO A 76 2.95 7.23 -4.46
CA PRO A 76 2.38 8.52 -4.85
C PRO A 76 3.14 9.68 -4.22
N THR A 77 3.43 10.68 -5.03
CA THR A 77 4.09 11.92 -4.57
C THR A 77 3.07 12.85 -3.91
N LYS A 78 3.56 13.87 -3.20
CA LYS A 78 2.68 14.88 -2.58
C LYS A 78 1.82 15.60 -3.62
N GLU A 79 2.34 15.79 -4.82
CA GLU A 79 1.66 16.46 -5.93
C GLU A 79 0.49 15.60 -6.44
N ASP A 80 0.71 14.30 -6.64
CA ASP A 80 -0.34 13.35 -7.03
C ASP A 80 -1.49 13.32 -6.00
N LEU A 81 -1.12 13.33 -4.71
CA LEU A 81 -2.09 13.35 -3.61
C LEU A 81 -2.87 14.67 -3.54
N LEU A 82 -2.28 15.79 -3.95
CA LEU A 82 -2.98 17.07 -4.06
C LEU A 82 -3.91 17.07 -5.27
N ALA A 83 -3.46 16.56 -6.41
CA ALA A 83 -4.25 16.47 -7.64
C ALA A 83 -5.48 15.54 -7.49
N ALA A 84 -5.36 14.50 -6.67
CA ALA A 84 -6.47 13.59 -6.35
C ALA A 84 -7.57 14.23 -5.46
N LYS A 85 -7.32 15.40 -4.87
CA LYS A 85 -8.34 16.06 -4.03
C LYS A 85 -9.45 16.63 -4.93
N PRO A 86 -10.72 16.47 -4.54
CA PRO A 86 -11.82 17.08 -5.27
C PRO A 86 -11.71 18.61 -5.26
N ALA A 87 -12.20 19.24 -6.32
CA ALA A 87 -12.24 20.69 -6.42
C ALA A 87 -13.09 21.28 -5.28
N ARG A 88 -12.73 22.48 -4.81
CA ARG A 88 -13.51 23.20 -3.81
C ARG A 88 -14.83 23.65 -4.43
N GLY A 89 -15.95 23.33 -3.79
CA GLY A 89 -17.29 23.74 -4.25
C GLY A 89 -17.66 25.20 -3.96
N TYR A 90 -16.69 26.05 -3.62
CA TYR A 90 -16.89 27.47 -3.33
C TYR A 90 -15.66 28.27 -3.76
N GLN A 91 -15.88 29.54 -4.08
CA GLN A 91 -14.83 30.52 -4.32
C GLN A 91 -14.97 31.64 -3.29
N VAL A 92 -13.86 32.07 -2.70
CA VAL A 92 -13.84 33.20 -1.75
C VAL A 92 -13.82 34.49 -2.56
N ILE A 93 -14.90 35.27 -2.51
CA ILE A 93 -15.10 36.49 -3.32
C ILE A 93 -14.48 37.73 -2.64
N GLY A 94 -14.30 37.72 -1.32
CA GLY A 94 -13.69 38.83 -0.59
C GLY A 94 -13.29 38.46 0.84
N SER A 95 -12.33 39.19 1.38
CA SER A 95 -11.90 39.14 2.77
C SER A 95 -12.49 40.36 3.47
N LYS A 96 -13.25 40.17 4.56
CA LYS A 96 -13.80 41.29 5.33
C LYS A 96 -12.72 41.81 6.30
N PHE A 97 -11.79 42.60 5.77
CA PHE A 97 -10.84 43.43 6.52
C PHE A 97 -10.62 44.73 5.75
#